data_AF-A0A917XNP6-F1
#
_entry.id   AF-A0A917XNP6-F1
#
_cell.length_a   1.000
_cell.length_b   1.000
_cell.length_c   1.000
_cell.angle_alpha   90.00
_cell.angle_beta   90.00
_cell.angle_gamma   90.00
#
_symmetry.space_group_name_H-M   'P 1'
#
loop_
_entity.id
_entity.type
_entity.pdbx_description
1 polymer ?
#
loop_
_entity_poly.entity_id
_entity_poly.type
_entity_poly.pdbx_seq_one_letter_code
_entity_poly.pdbx_strand_id
1 'polypeptide(L)'
;MGNGKSDLAIPLSELEDYGRQLRSIKERLNHTKKMFESYRDDIGSGTVYDALDDFESNWHDGREDITKQIDSLADMSDTVVREFRKLDDDLAKKAKDAVRQEGPQQQPGGGGNKAE
;
A
#
# COMPACT_ATOMS: atom_id res chain seq x y z
N MET A 1 -16.15 -14.63 29.82
CA MET A 1 -14.86 -13.91 29.62
C MET A 1 -14.67 -13.78 28.12
N GLY A 2 -15.04 -12.62 27.56
CA GLY A 2 -14.93 -12.40 26.11
C GLY A 2 -13.45 -12.24 25.74
N ASN A 3 -12.97 -13.05 24.80
CA ASN A 3 -11.64 -12.89 24.21
C ASN A 3 -11.60 -11.55 23.46
N GLY A 4 -11.21 -10.50 24.18
CA GLY A 4 -10.81 -9.22 23.61
C GLY A 4 -9.56 -9.42 22.79
N LYS A 5 -9.72 -9.81 21.52
CA LYS A 5 -8.74 -9.41 20.51
C LYS A 5 -8.64 -7.90 20.64
N SER A 6 -7.44 -7.41 20.92
CA SER A 6 -7.15 -5.98 21.05
C SER A 6 -7.90 -5.24 19.94
N ASP A 7 -8.77 -4.30 20.30
CA ASP A 7 -9.62 -3.50 19.39
C ASP A 7 -8.79 -2.56 18.47
N LEU A 8 -7.48 -2.79 18.41
CA LEU A 8 -6.42 -2.01 17.80
C LEU A 8 -5.53 -2.86 16.88
N ALA A 9 -5.85 -4.14 16.66
CA ALA A 9 -5.12 -4.96 15.70
C ALA A 9 -5.49 -4.51 14.28
N ILE A 10 -4.69 -3.61 13.71
CA ILE A 10 -4.87 -3.17 12.32
C ILE A 10 -4.39 -4.29 11.41
N PRO A 11 -5.23 -4.77 10.47
CA PRO A 11 -4.83 -5.83 9.57
C PRO A 11 -3.98 -5.27 8.41
N LEU A 12 -2.72 -4.97 8.70
CA LEU A 12 -1.82 -4.31 7.75
C LEU A 12 -1.67 -5.09 6.44
N SER A 13 -1.57 -6.42 6.51
CA SER A 13 -1.50 -7.27 5.31
C SER A 13 -2.76 -7.17 4.46
N GLU A 14 -3.95 -7.13 5.08
CA GLU A 14 -5.21 -7.02 4.35
C GLU A 14 -5.36 -5.64 3.70
N LEU A 15 -4.86 -4.57 4.34
CA LEU A 15 -4.80 -3.23 3.75
C LEU A 15 -3.84 -3.15 2.56
N GLU A 16 -2.67 -3.81 2.65
CA GLU A 16 -1.77 -3.92 1.51
C GLU A 16 -2.41 -4.69 0.35
N ASP A 17 -3.10 -5.79 0.66
CA ASP A 17 -3.82 -6.59 -0.33
C ASP A 17 -4.94 -5.79 -0.99
N TYR A 18 -5.68 -5.03 -0.19
CA TYR A 18 -6.76 -4.16 -0.65
C TYR A 18 -6.25 -3.09 -1.62
N GLY A 19 -5.15 -2.39 -1.29
CA GLY A 19 -4.51 -1.44 -2.19
C GLY A 19 -4.10 -2.06 -3.53
N ARG A 20 -3.55 -3.28 -3.50
CA ARG A 20 -3.19 -4.01 -4.74
C ARG A 20 -4.42 -4.44 -5.55
N GLN A 21 -5.48 -4.89 -4.90
CA GLN A 21 -6.73 -5.26 -5.58
C GLN A 21 -7.37 -4.06 -6.28
N LEU A 22 -7.40 -2.90 -5.60
CA LEU A 22 -7.87 -1.64 -6.17
C LEU A 22 -7.09 -1.27 -7.44
N ARG A 23 -5.75 -1.30 -7.40
CA ARG A 23 -4.91 -1.04 -8.57
C ARG A 23 -5.18 -2.05 -9.70
N SER A 24 -5.38 -3.34 -9.38
CA SER A 24 -5.76 -4.37 -10.37
C SER A 24 -7.12 -4.08 -11.03
N ILE A 25 -8.10 -3.56 -10.29
CA ILE A 25 -9.41 -3.17 -10.86
C ILE A 25 -9.21 -2.02 -11.86
N LYS A 26 -8.43 -1.00 -11.50
CA LYS A 26 -8.09 0.12 -12.41
C LYS A 26 -7.42 -0.37 -13.69
N GLU A 27 -6.47 -1.32 -13.60
CA GLU A 27 -5.81 -1.89 -14.78
C GLU A 27 -6.81 -2.59 -15.71
N ARG A 28 -7.75 -3.37 -15.17
CA ARG A 28 -8.79 -4.06 -15.97
C ARG A 28 -9.75 -3.07 -16.64
N LEU A 29 -10.16 -2.03 -15.91
CA LEU A 29 -11.00 -0.95 -16.45
C LEU A 29 -10.31 -0.26 -17.62
N ASN A 30 -9.00 0.00 -17.51
CA ASN A 30 -8.21 0.61 -18.58
C ASN A 30 -7.91 -0.32 -19.75
N HIS A 31 -7.79 -1.64 -19.52
CA HIS A 31 -7.57 -2.60 -20.58
C HIS A 31 -8.75 -2.69 -21.56
N THR A 32 -9.97 -2.46 -21.07
CA THR A 32 -11.20 -2.45 -21.89
C THR A 32 -11.10 -1.43 -23.04
N LYS A 33 -10.49 -0.25 -22.83
CA LYS A 33 -10.23 0.73 -23.90
C LYS A 33 -9.32 0.19 -24.99
N LYS A 34 -8.18 -0.40 -24.60
CA LYS A 34 -7.19 -0.95 -25.54
C LYS A 34 -7.75 -2.06 -26.43
N MET A 35 -8.73 -2.83 -25.93
CA MET A 35 -9.41 -3.86 -26.73
C MET A 35 -10.19 -3.24 -27.89
N PHE A 36 -10.91 -2.14 -27.68
CA PHE A 36 -11.70 -1.50 -28.75
C PHE A 36 -10.84 -0.81 -29.79
N GLU A 37 -9.80 -0.09 -29.36
CA GLU A 37 -8.80 0.50 -30.26
C GLU A 37 -8.22 -0.56 -31.22
N SER A 38 -8.03 -1.80 -30.76
CA SER A 38 -7.45 -2.89 -31.57
C SER A 38 -8.38 -3.43 -32.67
N TYR A 39 -9.69 -3.28 -32.54
CA TYR A 39 -10.66 -3.74 -33.54
C TYR A 39 -10.96 -2.71 -34.62
N ARG A 40 -10.44 -1.48 -34.48
CA ARG A 40 -10.69 -0.36 -35.39
C ARG A 40 -10.37 -0.68 -36.84
N ASP A 41 -9.25 -1.37 -37.08
CA ASP A 41 -8.76 -1.67 -38.43
C ASP A 41 -9.42 -2.92 -39.05
N ASP A 42 -10.06 -3.76 -38.21
CA ASP A 42 -10.69 -5.01 -38.62
C ASP A 42 -12.19 -4.85 -38.97
N ILE A 43 -12.79 -3.71 -38.62
CA ILE A 43 -14.22 -3.45 -38.80
C ILE A 43 -14.46 -2.64 -40.09
N GLY A 44 -14.93 -3.35 -41.13
CA GLY A 44 -15.14 -2.77 -42.46
C GLY A 44 -16.41 -1.93 -42.67
N SER A 45 -17.21 -1.66 -41.64
CA SER A 45 -18.43 -0.84 -41.75
C SER A 45 -18.33 0.42 -40.89
N GLY A 46 -18.50 1.60 -41.50
CA GLY A 46 -18.39 2.90 -40.82
C GLY A 46 -19.36 3.06 -39.65
N THR A 47 -20.58 2.55 -39.75
CA THR A 47 -21.58 2.64 -38.67
C THR A 47 -21.20 1.85 -37.41
N VAL A 48 -20.55 0.70 -37.56
CA VAL A 48 -20.08 -0.07 -36.40
C VAL A 48 -18.85 0.59 -35.78
N TYR A 49 -17.98 1.16 -36.61
CA TYR A 49 -16.84 1.93 -36.14
C TYR A 49 -17.31 3.15 -35.30
N ASP A 50 -18.24 3.96 -35.80
CA ASP A 50 -18.75 5.13 -35.11
C ASP A 50 -19.39 4.76 -33.75
N ALA A 51 -20.17 3.67 -33.71
CA ALA A 51 -20.78 3.19 -32.47
C ALA A 51 -19.74 2.70 -31.43
N LEU A 52 -18.62 2.13 -31.88
CA LEU A 52 -17.53 1.72 -31.00
C LEU A 52 -16.70 2.91 -30.52
N ASP A 53 -16.49 3.92 -31.36
CA ASP A 53 -15.81 5.18 -31.02
C ASP A 53 -16.60 5.97 -29.97
N ASP A 54 -17.92 6.09 -30.15
CA ASP A 54 -18.84 6.68 -29.18
C ASP A 54 -18.85 5.90 -27.86
N PHE A 55 -18.88 4.58 -27.93
CA PHE A 55 -18.80 3.73 -26.74
C PHE A 55 -17.47 3.93 -26.01
N GLU A 56 -16.34 3.91 -26.73
CA GLU A 56 -15.01 4.06 -26.16
C GLU A 56 -14.85 5.40 -25.45
N SER A 57 -15.30 6.48 -26.08
CA SER A 57 -15.26 7.83 -25.52
C SER A 57 -16.09 7.93 -24.23
N ASN A 58 -17.35 7.48 -24.27
CA ASN A 58 -18.20 7.46 -23.08
C ASN A 58 -17.65 6.54 -21.97
N TRP A 59 -17.04 5.42 -22.34
CA TRP A 59 -16.39 4.49 -21.41
C TRP A 59 -15.11 5.07 -20.80
N HIS A 60 -14.35 5.87 -21.56
CA HIS A 60 -13.19 6.61 -21.07
C HIS A 60 -13.61 7.66 -20.04
N ASP A 61 -14.56 8.50 -20.40
CA ASP A 61 -14.98 9.61 -19.56
C ASP A 61 -15.70 9.10 -18.30
N GLY A 62 -16.62 8.15 -18.46
CA GLY A 62 -17.39 7.59 -17.36
C GLY A 62 -16.54 6.89 -16.28
N ARG A 63 -15.37 6.35 -16.66
CA ARG A 63 -14.48 5.67 -15.70
C ARG A 63 -13.36 6.55 -15.14
N GLU A 64 -13.10 7.71 -15.72
CA GLU A 64 -11.97 8.56 -15.32
C GLU A 64 -12.04 8.87 -13.81
N ASP A 65 -13.19 9.33 -13.33
CA ASP A 65 -13.41 9.65 -11.92
C ASP A 65 -13.33 8.42 -11.01
N ILE A 66 -13.81 7.27 -11.48
CA ILE A 66 -13.71 6.00 -10.75
C ILE A 66 -12.23 5.62 -10.56
N THR A 67 -11.41 5.75 -11.60
CA THR A 67 -9.98 5.39 -11.49
C THR A 67 -9.22 6.32 -10.54
N LYS A 68 -9.55 7.61 -10.48
CA LYS A 68 -8.98 8.58 -9.52
C LYS A 68 -9.35 8.23 -8.08
N GLN A 69 -10.60 7.83 -7.85
CA GLN A 69 -11.06 7.40 -6.52
C GLN A 69 -10.38 6.11 -6.08
N ILE A 70 -10.22 5.15 -7.00
CA ILE A 70 -9.49 3.91 -6.76
C ILE A 70 -8.04 4.19 -6.34
N ASP A 71 -7.34 5.09 -7.04
CA ASP A 71 -5.97 5.49 -6.67
C ASP A 71 -5.94 6.11 -5.27
N SER A 72 -6.87 7.03 -4.99
CA SER A 72 -6.94 7.70 -3.69
C SER A 72 -7.12 6.70 -2.53
N LEU A 73 -8.01 5.71 -2.71
CA LEU A 73 -8.25 4.66 -1.72
C LEU A 73 -7.04 3.72 -1.55
N ALA A 74 -6.36 3.38 -2.64
CA ALA A 74 -5.13 2.60 -2.59
C ALA A 74 -4.02 3.35 -1.84
N ASP A 75 -3.80 4.63 -2.15
CA ASP A 75 -2.77 5.47 -1.52
C ASP A 75 -3.06 5.72 -0.04
N MET A 76 -4.33 5.84 0.35
CA MET A 76 -4.74 5.87 1.76
C MET A 76 -4.38 4.58 2.48
N SER A 77 -4.64 3.42 1.86
CA SER A 77 -4.32 2.11 2.43
C SER A 77 -2.81 1.95 2.61
N ASP A 78 -2.02 2.32 1.60
CA ASP A 78 -0.56 2.32 1.64
C ASP A 78 -0.03 3.27 2.74
N THR A 79 -0.68 4.42 2.91
CA THR A 79 -0.33 5.39 3.96
C THR A 79 -0.56 4.83 5.36
N VAL A 80 -1.71 4.20 5.61
CA VAL A 80 -1.99 3.56 6.90
C VAL A 80 -0.93 2.50 7.21
N VAL A 81 -0.64 1.63 6.26
CA VAL A 81 0.37 0.57 6.43
C VAL A 81 1.74 1.16 6.76
N ARG A 82 2.17 2.17 6.00
CA ARG A 82 3.46 2.84 6.20
C ARG A 82 3.57 3.46 7.58
N GLU A 83 2.58 4.23 8.01
CA GLU A 83 2.65 4.93 9.28
C GLU A 83 2.59 3.97 10.48
N PHE A 84 1.84 2.86 10.37
CA PHE A 84 1.84 1.83 11.41
C PHE A 84 3.18 1.08 11.50
N ARG A 85 3.80 0.71 10.37
CA ARG A 85 5.13 0.08 10.37
C ARG A 85 6.19 0.99 11.00
N LYS A 86 6.18 2.28 10.66
CA LYS A 86 7.08 3.27 11.28
C LYS A 86 6.87 3.36 12.80
N LEU A 87 5.61 3.40 13.24
CA LEU A 87 5.28 3.44 14.66
C LEU A 87 5.83 2.20 15.38
N ASP A 88 5.63 1.01 14.81
CA ASP A 88 6.14 -0.25 15.37
C ASP A 88 7.68 -0.27 15.43
N ASP A 89 8.36 0.18 14.38
CA ASP A 89 9.83 0.26 14.33
C ASP A 89 10.39 1.23 15.38
N ASP A 90 9.76 2.41 15.53
CA ASP A 90 10.14 3.41 16.53
C ASP A 90 9.94 2.89 17.96
N LEU A 91 8.84 2.19 18.22
CA LEU A 91 8.58 1.56 19.51
C LEU A 91 9.58 0.45 19.80
N ALA A 92 9.86 -0.42 18.83
CA ALA A 92 10.83 -1.49 18.97
C ALA A 92 12.25 -0.96 19.24
N LYS A 93 12.64 0.15 18.59
CA LYS A 93 13.91 0.83 18.85
C LYS A 93 13.98 1.38 20.27
N LYS A 94 12.96 2.11 20.71
CA LYS A 94 12.90 2.65 22.09
C LYS A 94 12.96 1.55 23.15
N ALA A 95 12.27 0.42 22.91
CA ALA A 95 12.32 -0.72 23.80
C ALA A 95 13.74 -1.34 23.89
N LYS A 96 14.42 -1.51 22.74
CA LYS A 96 15.81 -2.01 22.70
C LYS A 96 16.77 -1.06 23.41
N ASP A 97 16.60 0.25 23.23
CA ASP A 97 17.45 1.27 23.83
C ASP A 97 17.25 1.33 25.36
N ALA A 98 16.00 1.20 25.84
CA ALA A 98 15.70 1.13 27.27
C ALA A 98 16.34 -0.09 27.93
N VAL A 99 16.22 -1.28 27.33
CA VAL A 99 16.85 -2.52 27.84
C VAL A 99 18.38 -2.41 27.85
N ARG A 100 18.99 -1.70 26.90
CA ARG A 100 20.43 -1.46 26.87
C ARG A 100 20.93 -0.53 27.99
N GLN A 101 20.13 0.44 28.40
CA GLN A 101 20.51 1.34 29.50
C GLN A 101 20.51 0.64 30.86
N GLU A 102 19.81 -0.49 31.01
CA GLU A 102 19.75 -1.29 32.23
C GLU A 102 20.77 -2.47 32.24
N GLY A 103 21.58 -2.64 31.19
CA GLY A 103 22.65 -3.66 31.13
C GLY A 103 23.86 -3.32 32.01
N PRO A 104 24.61 -4.32 32.51
CA PRO A 104 25.58 -4.14 33.59
C PRO A 104 26.66 -3.13 33.19
N GLN A 105 26.74 -2.07 33.99
CA GLN A 105 27.80 -1.08 33.95
C GLN A 105 29.16 -1.79 34.07
N GLN A 106 29.89 -1.89 32.97
CA GLN A 106 31.28 -2.32 33.00
C GLN A 106 32.06 -1.32 33.84
N GLN A 107 32.35 -1.74 35.07
CA GLN A 107 33.21 -1.06 36.01
C GLN A 107 34.60 -0.96 35.37
N PRO A 108 35.16 0.24 35.11
CA PRO A 108 36.57 0.35 34.79
C PRO A 108 37.30 -0.05 36.08
N GLY A 109 37.92 -1.23 36.09
CA GLY A 109 38.68 -1.75 37.21
C GLY A 109 39.78 -0.77 37.61
N GLY A 110 39.58 -0.09 38.74
CA GLY A 110 40.58 0.69 39.43
C GLY A 110 41.33 -0.17 40.45
N GLY A 111 42.66 -0.05 40.45
CA GLY A 111 43.58 -0.62 41.43
C GLY A 111 44.74 -1.31 40.72
N GLY A 112 45.97 -0.80 40.66
CA GLY A 112 46.69 -0.01 41.64
C GLY A 112 47.94 -0.80 42.05
N ASN A 113 49.11 -0.29 41.66
CA ASN A 113 50.45 -0.55 42.21
C ASN A 113 50.87 -1.99 42.56
N LYS A 114 51.94 -2.47 41.91
CA LYS A 114 53.05 -3.12 42.64
C LYS A 114 54.38 -2.57 42.14
N ALA A 115 55.03 -1.87 43.05
CA ALA A 115 56.47 -1.69 43.08
C ALA A 115 57.12 -3.06 43.37
N GLU A 116 58.17 -3.37 42.62
CA GLU A 116 59.47 -3.96 43.01
C GLU A 116 60.18 -4.53 41.77
#